data_AF-A0A7S3BDI7-F1
#
_entry.id   AF-A0A7S3BDI7-F1
#
_cell.length_a   1.000
_cell.length_b   1.000
_cell.length_c   1.000
_cell.angle_alpha   90.00
_cell.angle_beta   90.00
_cell.angle_gamma   90.00
#
_symmetry.space_group_name_H-M   'P 1'
#
loop_
_entity.id
_entity.type
_entity.pdbx_description
1 polymer ?
#
loop_
_entity_poly.entity_id
_entity_poly.type
_entity_poly.pdbx_seq_one_letter_code
_entity_poly.pdbx_strand_id
1 'polypeptide(L)'
;MKGAMGSQAARLRRAIGCKLFPTSTYHWNSGGDPLAIPDLTHEDLKKFHRSHYHPSNARFFSYGDLPLEPTLQRAQDLALSAFDALDVSALDVTDEVRYTEPQRHDV
;
A
#
# COMPACT_ATOMS: atom_id res chain seq x y z
N MET A 1 6.33 14.90 -1.86
CA MET A 1 6.23 14.66 -3.33
C MET A 1 6.08 15.92 -4.20
N LYS A 2 6.71 17.06 -3.87
CA LYS A 2 6.50 18.33 -4.60
C LYS A 2 6.88 18.26 -6.09
N GLY A 3 7.99 17.60 -6.44
CA GLY A 3 8.41 17.42 -7.84
C GLY A 3 7.48 16.50 -8.64
N ALA A 4 7.09 15.35 -8.07
CA ALA A 4 6.20 14.40 -8.73
C ALA A 4 4.80 14.99 -9.02
N MET A 5 4.32 15.90 -8.17
CA MET A 5 3.05 16.61 -8.38
C MET A 5 3.15 17.82 -9.31
N GLY A 6 4.34 18.17 -9.80
CA GLY A 6 4.49 19.19 -10.84
C GLY A 6 4.05 18.73 -12.24
N SER A 7 3.91 17.41 -12.45
CA SER A 7 3.45 16.85 -13.73
C SER A 7 1.93 16.94 -13.87
N GLN A 8 1.46 17.63 -14.90
CA GLN A 8 0.03 17.74 -15.22
C GLN A 8 -0.60 16.37 -15.50
N ALA A 9 0.11 15.48 -16.19
CA ALA A 9 -0.35 14.12 -16.44
C ALA A 9 -0.48 13.30 -15.15
N ALA A 10 0.46 13.45 -14.21
CA ALA A 10 0.37 12.78 -12.91
C ALA A 10 -0.82 13.30 -12.09
N ARG A 11 -1.06 14.63 -12.11
CA ARG A 11 -2.21 15.25 -11.45
C ARG A 11 -3.53 14.79 -12.05
N LEU A 12 -3.65 14.74 -13.38
CA LEU A 12 -4.85 14.24 -14.06
C LEU A 12 -5.13 12.78 -13.70
N ARG A 13 -4.11 11.91 -13.80
CA ARG A 13 -4.24 10.48 -13.45
C ARG A 13 -4.72 10.30 -12.02
N ARG A 14 -4.17 11.11 -11.10
CA ARG A 14 -4.59 11.11 -9.70
C ARG A 14 -6.05 11.57 -9.55
N ALA A 15 -6.43 12.69 -10.15
CA ALA A 15 -7.80 13.17 -10.09
C ALA A 15 -8.80 12.13 -10.61
N ILE A 16 -8.50 11.48 -11.73
CA ILE A 16 -9.30 10.37 -12.28
C ILE A 16 -9.36 9.21 -11.28
N GLY A 17 -8.22 8.76 -10.75
CA GLY A 17 -8.18 7.68 -9.76
C GLY A 17 -9.02 7.97 -8.52
N CYS A 18 -8.94 9.20 -7.98
CA CYS A 18 -9.76 9.62 -6.85
C CYS A 18 -11.27 9.55 -7.13
N LYS A 19 -11.68 9.80 -8.38
CA LYS A 19 -13.09 9.72 -8.78
C LYS A 19 -13.53 8.31 -9.16
N LEU A 20 -12.64 7.47 -9.69
CA LEU A 20 -12.97 6.09 -10.05
C LEU A 20 -12.98 5.14 -8.86
N PHE A 21 -12.18 5.42 -7.82
CA PHE A 21 -12.04 4.56 -6.64
C PHE A 21 -12.35 5.27 -5.31
N PRO A 22 -13.55 5.88 -5.15
CA PRO A 22 -13.87 6.69 -3.97
C PRO A 22 -14.01 5.88 -2.68
N THR A 23 -14.31 4.58 -2.72
CA THR A 23 -14.55 3.77 -1.52
C THR A 23 -13.33 2.94 -1.11
N SER A 24 -12.45 2.61 -2.05
CA SER A 24 -11.19 1.90 -1.81
C SER A 24 -10.04 2.84 -1.47
N THR A 25 -8.95 2.33 -0.90
CA THR A 25 -7.75 3.11 -0.55
C THR A 25 -7.09 3.83 -1.75
N TYR A 26 -7.40 3.42 -2.98
CA TYR A 26 -6.78 3.94 -4.21
C TYR A 26 -7.07 5.40 -4.54
N HIS A 27 -8.03 6.07 -3.88
CA HIS A 27 -8.17 7.52 -3.98
C HIS A 27 -7.08 8.29 -3.20
N TRP A 28 -6.37 7.67 -2.25
CA TRP A 28 -5.30 8.31 -1.51
C TRP A 28 -4.00 8.43 -2.31
N ASN A 29 -3.13 9.36 -1.91
CA ASN A 29 -1.78 9.49 -2.50
C ASN A 29 -0.84 8.65 -1.65
N SER A 30 -0.55 7.42 -2.07
CA SER A 30 0.39 6.57 -1.33
C SER A 30 1.80 7.17 -1.26
N GLY A 31 2.19 8.01 -2.24
CA GLY A 31 3.44 8.77 -2.19
C GLY A 31 3.41 9.96 -1.20
N GLY A 32 2.24 10.33 -0.70
CA GLY A 32 2.02 11.45 0.19
C GLY A 32 1.74 12.77 -0.54
N ASP A 33 0.62 13.41 -0.17
CA ASP A 33 0.32 14.78 -0.58
C ASP A 33 1.24 15.75 0.20
N PRO A 34 2.02 16.63 -0.46
CA PRO A 34 2.86 17.63 0.21
C PRO A 34 2.16 18.46 1.27
N LEU A 35 0.84 18.67 1.16
CA LEU A 35 0.06 19.40 2.16
C LEU A 35 -0.27 18.55 3.40
N ALA A 36 -0.39 17.23 3.25
CA ALA A 36 -0.76 16.31 4.34
C ALA A 36 0.45 15.59 4.97
N ILE A 37 1.58 15.47 4.25
CA ILE A 37 2.81 14.84 4.77
C ILE A 37 3.24 15.42 6.14
N PRO A 38 3.19 16.75 6.39
CA PRO A 38 3.61 17.31 7.67
C PRO A 38 2.76 16.87 8.87
N ASP A 39 1.54 16.38 8.63
CA ASP A 39 0.62 15.94 9.68
C ASP A 39 0.94 14.51 10.16
N LEU A 40 1.76 13.75 9.42
CA LEU A 40 2.14 12.39 9.79
C LEU A 40 3.04 12.38 11.03
N THR A 41 2.58 11.75 12.11
CA THR A 41 3.39 11.62 13.32
C THR A 41 4.30 10.39 13.29
N HIS A 42 5.33 10.40 14.14
CA HIS A 42 6.19 9.22 14.33
C HIS A 42 5.42 8.00 14.88
N GLU A 43 4.41 8.24 15.73
CA GLU A 43 3.58 7.15 16.25
C GLU A 43 2.71 6.53 15.15
N ASP A 44 2.16 7.34 14.25
CA ASP A 44 1.42 6.84 13.08
C ASP A 44 2.31 5.97 12.20
N LEU A 45 3.55 6.40 11.94
CA LEU A 45 4.52 5.64 11.16
C LEU A 45 4.82 4.27 11.80
N LYS A 46 5.11 4.25 13.11
CA LYS A 46 5.37 3.00 13.85
C LYS A 46 4.14 2.09 13.86
N LYS A 47 2.94 2.66 14.05
CA LYS A 47 1.68 1.91 14.04
C LYS A 47 1.44 1.27 12.68
N PHE A 48 1.63 2.02 11.60
CA PHE A 48 1.49 1.51 10.23
C PHE A 48 2.45 0.35 9.95
N HIS A 49 3.73 0.49 10.35
CA HIS A 49 4.71 -0.58 10.22
C HIS A 49 4.28 -1.83 10.99
N ARG A 50 3.89 -1.69 12.25
CA ARG A 50 3.46 -2.83 13.09
C ARG A 50 2.27 -3.59 12.49
N SER A 51 1.31 -2.90 11.90
CA SER A 51 0.14 -3.56 11.32
C SER A 51 0.42 -4.19 9.95
N HIS A 52 1.19 -3.53 9.07
CA HIS A 52 1.32 -3.97 7.67
C HIS A 52 2.56 -4.83 7.38
N TYR A 53 3.63 -4.75 8.19
CA TYR A 53 4.91 -5.45 7.94
C TYR A 53 5.02 -6.79 8.67
N HIS A 54 3.95 -7.26 9.30
CA HIS A 54 3.93 -8.60 9.88
C HIS A 54 4.08 -9.66 8.76
N PRO A 55 4.88 -10.74 8.94
CA PRO A 55 5.10 -11.74 7.90
C PRO A 55 3.83 -12.43 7.38
N SER A 56 2.77 -12.53 8.19
CA SER A 56 1.45 -13.03 7.74
C SER A 56 0.83 -12.19 6.62
N ASN A 57 1.19 -10.90 6.52
CA ASN A 57 0.79 -10.00 5.44
C ASN A 57 1.84 -9.92 4.30
N ALA A 58 2.96 -10.61 4.42
CA ALA A 58 4.03 -10.56 3.43
C ALA A 58 3.81 -11.56 2.28
N ARG A 59 4.44 -11.28 1.15
CA ARG A 59 4.60 -12.21 0.02
C ARG A 59 6.08 -12.24 -0.33
N PHE A 60 6.68 -13.42 -0.26
CA PHE A 60 8.08 -13.64 -0.60
C PHE A 60 8.19 -14.13 -2.03
N PHE A 61 9.16 -13.59 -2.77
CA PHE A 61 9.41 -13.95 -4.16
C PHE A 61 10.90 -14.11 -4.38
N SER A 62 11.30 -15.20 -5.03
CA SER A 62 12.67 -15.49 -5.45
C SER A 62 12.65 -16.02 -6.88
N TYR A 63 13.68 -15.70 -7.67
CA TYR A 63 13.80 -16.12 -9.07
C TYR A 63 15.28 -16.31 -9.41
N GLY A 64 15.58 -17.32 -10.23
CA GLY A 64 16.94 -17.64 -10.67
C GLY A 64 17.21 -19.14 -10.62
N ASP A 65 18.49 -19.49 -10.74
CA ASP A 65 19.02 -20.86 -10.74
C ASP A 65 19.69 -21.26 -9.41
N LEU A 66 19.70 -20.37 -8.42
CA LEU A 66 20.17 -20.68 -7.07
C LEU A 66 19.22 -21.68 -6.39
N PRO A 67 19.76 -22.64 -5.59
CA PRO A 67 18.92 -23.50 -4.77
C PRO A 67 18.00 -22.68 -3.85
N LEU A 68 16.75 -23.13 -3.72
CA LEU A 68 15.72 -22.40 -2.99
C LEU A 68 15.88 -22.59 -1.47
N GLU A 69 16.30 -23.78 -1.04
CA GLU A 69 16.37 -24.20 0.35
C GLU A 69 17.22 -23.26 1.22
N PRO A 70 18.42 -22.82 0.81
CA PRO A 70 19.20 -21.84 1.59
C PRO A 70 18.50 -20.49 1.75
N THR A 71 17.70 -20.08 0.75
CA THR A 71 16.94 -18.83 0.81
C THR A 71 15.80 -18.93 1.82
N LEU A 72 15.06 -20.04 1.79
CA LEU A 72 13.99 -20.30 2.74
C LEU A 72 14.51 -20.43 4.17
N GLN A 73 15.63 -21.15 4.37
CA GLN A 73 16.26 -21.31 5.67
C GLN A 73 16.68 -19.95 6.26
N ARG A 74 17.28 -19.08 5.45
CA ARG A 74 17.64 -17.72 5.89
C ARG A 74 16.41 -16.88 6.27
N ALA A 75 15.32 -16.96 5.49
CA ALA A 75 14.09 -16.25 5.84
C ALA A 75 13.52 -16.74 7.17
N GLN A 76 13.56 -18.05 7.41
CA GLN A 76 13.13 -18.67 8.65
C GLN A 76 13.98 -18.21 9.85
N ASP A 77 15.30 -18.34 9.74
CA ASP A 77 16.23 -18.09 10.85
C ASP A 77 16.35 -16.60 11.21
N LEU A 78 16.29 -15.72 10.21
CA LEU A 78 16.53 -14.29 10.41
C LEU A 78 15.26 -13.49 10.74
N ALA A 79 14.08 -14.01 10.39
CA ALA A 79 12.83 -13.27 10.56
C ALA A 79 11.65 -14.14 10.99
N LEU A 80 11.24 -15.12 10.17
CA LEU A 80 9.92 -15.75 10.32
C LEU A 80 9.75 -16.52 11.64
N SER A 81 10.83 -17.11 12.17
CA SER A 81 10.81 -17.82 13.45
C SER A 81 10.48 -16.94 14.67
N ALA A 82 10.57 -15.61 14.54
CA ALA A 82 10.29 -14.67 15.63
C ALA A 82 8.81 -14.25 15.72
N PHE A 83 7.94 -14.77 14.85
CA PHE A 83 6.54 -14.33 14.75
C PHE A 83 5.57 -15.51 14.82
N ASP A 84 4.51 -15.33 15.59
CA ASP A 84 3.32 -16.19 15.51
C ASP A 84 2.43 -15.75 14.36
N ALA A 85 1.54 -16.64 13.90
CA ALA A 85 0.57 -16.27 12.87
C ALA A 85 -0.38 -15.18 13.39
N LEU A 86 -0.61 -14.15 12.55
CA LEU A 86 -1.53 -13.06 12.82
C LEU A 86 -2.66 -13.07 11.78
N ASP A 87 -3.91 -12.88 12.24
CA ASP A 87 -5.03 -12.60 11.34
C ASP A 87 -4.89 -11.17 10.77
N VAL A 88 -4.76 -11.10 9.45
CA VAL A 88 -4.54 -9.86 8.69
C VAL A 88 -5.72 -9.52 7.78
N SER A 89 -6.84 -10.23 7.90
CA SER A 89 -8.05 -9.99 7.09
C SER A 89 -8.56 -8.54 7.18
N ALA A 90 -8.33 -7.87 8.31
CA ALA A 90 -8.65 -6.46 8.49
C ALA A 90 -7.85 -5.50 7.56
N LEU A 91 -6.78 -5.99 6.93
CA LEU A 91 -5.95 -5.22 5.98
C LEU A 91 -6.36 -5.45 4.52
N ASP A 92 -7.29 -6.36 4.25
CA ASP A 92 -7.72 -6.64 2.89
C ASP A 92 -8.39 -5.42 2.27
N VAL A 93 -7.98 -5.11 1.03
CA VAL A 93 -8.57 -4.03 0.25
C VAL A 93 -9.80 -4.60 -0.46
N THR A 94 -10.97 -4.14 -0.06
CA THR A 94 -12.24 -4.54 -0.68
C THR A 94 -12.36 -4.02 -2.10
N ASP A 95 -13.16 -4.72 -2.90
CA ASP A 95 -13.53 -4.27 -4.24
C ASP A 95 -14.22 -2.90 -4.19
N GLU A 96 -13.97 -2.11 -5.23
CA GLU A 96 -14.60 -0.80 -5.39
C GLU A 96 -16.09 -0.94 -5.72
N VAL A 97 -16.89 -0.03 -5.15
CA VAL A 97 -18.31 0.08 -5.48
C VAL A 97 -18.48 0.79 -6.81
N ARG A 98 -18.92 0.06 -7.83
CA ARG A 98 -19.16 0.62 -9.16
C ARG A 98 -20.31 1.63 -9.15
N TYR A 99 -20.12 2.71 -9.89
CA TYR A 99 -21.22 3.62 -10.21
C TYR A 99 -22.28 2.91 -11.05
N THR A 100 -23.55 3.16 -10.74
CA THR A 100 -24.70 2.67 -11.50
C THR A 100 -25.00 3.51 -12.73
N GLU A 101 -24.47 4.74 -12.78
CA GLU A 101 -24.65 5.69 -13.88
C GLU A 101 -23.41 6.59 -14.05
N PRO A 102 -23.22 7.23 -15.23
CA PRO A 102 -22.12 8.15 -15.46
C PRO A 102 -22.08 9.30 -14.46
N GLN A 103 -20.89 9.57 -13.91
CA GLN A 103 -20.69 10.66 -12.94
C GLN A 103 -20.14 11.90 -13.63
N ARG A 104 -20.73 13.06 -13.33
CA ARG A 104 -20.19 14.37 -13.70
C ARG A 104 -19.51 14.98 -12.48
N HIS A 105 -18.27 15.43 -12.65
CA HIS A 105 -17.53 16.13 -11.62
C HIS A 105 -17.12 17.51 -12.11
N ASP A 106 -17.24 18.51 -11.25
CA ASP A 106 -16.76 19.85 -11.53
C ASP A 106 -15.22 19.85 -11.53
N VAL A 107 -14.65 20.66 -12.43
CA VAL A 107 -13.20 20.83 -12.62
C VAL A 107 -12.71 22.00 -11.81
#